data_AF-A0A821QID4-F1
#
_entry.id   AF-A0A821QID4-F1
#
_cell.length_a   1.000
_cell.length_b   1.000
_cell.length_c   1.000
_cell.angle_alpha   90.00
_cell.angle_beta   90.00
_cell.angle_gamma   90.00
#
_symmetry.space_group_name_H-M   'P 1'
#
loop_
_entity.id
_entity.type
_entity.pdbx_description
1 polymer ?
#
loop_
_entity_poly.entity_id
_entity_poly.type
_entity_poly.pdbx_seq_one_letter_code
_entity_poly.pdbx_strand_id
1 'polypeptide(L)'
;MARAIMILETLKQLRLWDAEPNNRFYNQIDLSNVGLMGHSRAGEAIVIAQVFNKLKFLTDYPGGVSFTDYEFGIKALFSIGGTDDGYMPLGHSLISEDVTMFGIHGIYDGDLSSFFFQAKLRYLRFTSNSSQYNFKASVYVHQANHGQFNRDWGRFDLIPGASRFMNVRPLLTMVQQQHLCKIYIAALMNLVLKNQMHYRVLFEDYRSAMPYLPYTNYISTFQDSNETIVADFEHYDVTQGTIAGSKVSIVNLLHWGSVYVKVYRSAMLILQPTNSSVGKYAIHLQNAMTGSWIRFQVCRAPEGLVDHLTVQLFYDNGTSDSFMVHVLPALGKRVFKTGSTDYVTAIQTISLPLLRPMVGLEFIVDGVNAQFLVDDIVVAN
;
A
#
# COMPACT_ATOMS: atom_id res chain seq x y z
N MET A 1 19.37 7.82 -0.87
CA MET A 1 20.32 7.54 -1.98
C MET A 1 21.46 6.59 -1.62
N ALA A 2 22.37 6.92 -0.70
CA ALA A 2 23.57 6.09 -0.42
C ALA A 2 23.28 4.60 -0.13
N ARG A 3 22.26 4.31 0.69
CA ARG A 3 21.83 2.92 0.97
C ARG A 3 21.39 2.16 -0.28
N ALA A 4 20.74 2.83 -1.22
CA ALA A 4 20.28 2.21 -2.47
C ALA A 4 21.47 1.83 -3.36
N ILE A 5 22.45 2.73 -3.49
CA ILE A 5 23.70 2.45 -4.20
C ILE A 5 24.45 1.29 -3.54
N MET A 6 24.54 1.30 -2.20
CA MET A 6 25.18 0.20 -1.46
C MET A 6 24.50 -1.15 -1.70
N ILE A 7 23.17 -1.19 -1.82
CA ILE A 7 22.44 -2.41 -2.20
C ILE A 7 22.86 -2.88 -3.60
N LEU A 8 22.88 -1.98 -4.59
CA LEU A 8 23.23 -2.33 -5.97
C LEU A 8 24.71 -2.73 -6.12
N GLU A 9 25.62 -2.04 -5.46
CA GLU A 9 27.04 -2.42 -5.39
C GLU A 9 27.22 -3.77 -4.68
N THR A 10 26.40 -4.09 -3.67
CA THR A 10 26.41 -5.42 -3.06
C THR A 10 26.00 -6.49 -4.06
N LEU A 11 24.93 -6.29 -4.84
CA LEU A 11 24.52 -7.21 -5.90
C LEU A 11 25.59 -7.36 -6.98
N LYS A 12 26.29 -6.28 -7.33
CA LYS A 12 27.43 -6.30 -8.24
C LYS A 12 28.57 -7.14 -7.69
N GLN A 13 28.89 -6.99 -6.40
CA GLN A 13 29.90 -7.81 -5.74
C GLN A 13 29.52 -9.30 -5.71
N LEU A 14 28.23 -9.60 -5.50
CA LEU A 14 27.72 -10.98 -5.58
C LEU A 14 27.89 -11.56 -6.99
N ARG A 15 27.65 -10.78 -8.06
CA ARG A 15 27.91 -11.20 -9.44
C ARG A 15 29.38 -11.58 -9.66
N LEU A 16 30.31 -10.81 -9.11
CA LEU A 16 31.75 -11.09 -9.20
C LEU A 16 32.11 -12.38 -8.44
N TRP A 17 31.54 -12.58 -7.25
CA TRP A 17 31.77 -13.79 -6.46
C TRP A 17 31.14 -15.05 -7.07
N ASP A 18 29.98 -14.91 -7.73
CA ASP A 18 29.32 -16.00 -8.44
C ASP A 18 30.13 -16.50 -9.66
N ALA A 19 30.94 -15.62 -10.26
CA ALA A 19 31.81 -15.94 -11.39
C ALA A 19 33.22 -16.44 -11.00
N GLU A 20 33.61 -16.38 -9.72
CA GLU A 20 34.97 -16.70 -9.25
C GLU A 20 35.08 -18.17 -8.78
N PRO A 21 35.81 -19.06 -9.49
CA PRO A 21 35.82 -20.50 -9.19
C PRO A 21 36.25 -20.88 -7.77
N ASN A 22 37.09 -20.06 -7.12
CA ASN A 22 37.56 -20.31 -5.75
C ASN A 22 36.67 -19.68 -4.67
N ASN A 23 35.59 -19.00 -5.06
CA ASN A 23 34.66 -18.39 -4.12
C ASN A 23 33.55 -19.38 -3.71
N ARG A 24 33.12 -19.33 -2.45
CA ARG A 24 32.01 -20.18 -1.95
C ARG A 24 30.68 -19.95 -2.68
N PHE A 25 30.53 -18.82 -3.36
CA PHE A 25 29.33 -18.44 -4.10
C PHE A 25 29.38 -18.82 -5.58
N TYR A 26 30.45 -19.46 -6.05
CA TYR A 26 30.61 -19.84 -7.45
C TYR A 26 29.42 -20.64 -7.99
N ASN A 27 28.73 -20.11 -9.00
CA ASN A 27 27.49 -20.65 -9.59
C ASN A 27 26.38 -20.94 -8.55
N GLN A 28 26.26 -20.12 -7.51
CA GLN A 28 25.25 -20.27 -6.44
C GLN A 28 24.21 -19.15 -6.42
N ILE A 29 24.36 -18.08 -7.22
CA ILE A 29 23.55 -16.87 -7.09
C ILE A 29 22.74 -16.61 -8.37
N ASP A 30 21.42 -16.69 -8.26
CA ASP A 30 20.51 -16.27 -9.33
C ASP A 30 20.20 -14.78 -9.23
N LEU A 31 20.92 -13.97 -10.01
CA LEU A 31 20.71 -12.52 -10.09
C LEU A 31 19.59 -12.11 -11.04
N SER A 32 18.90 -13.05 -11.68
CA SER A 32 17.70 -12.81 -12.48
C SER A 32 16.40 -12.87 -11.66
N ASN A 33 16.47 -13.38 -10.42
CA ASN A 33 15.36 -13.50 -9.47
C ASN A 33 15.73 -12.93 -8.10
N VAL A 34 15.80 -11.60 -8.01
CA VAL A 34 16.21 -10.87 -6.80
C VAL A 34 15.01 -10.29 -6.07
N GLY A 35 14.96 -10.52 -4.75
CA GLY A 35 14.08 -9.82 -3.82
C GLY A 35 14.89 -8.92 -2.89
N LEU A 36 14.42 -7.70 -2.65
CA LEU A 36 15.04 -6.76 -1.71
C LEU A 36 14.14 -6.56 -0.49
N MET A 37 14.75 -6.42 0.69
CA MET A 37 14.04 -6.14 1.92
C MET A 37 14.68 -4.98 2.68
N GLY A 38 13.86 -4.12 3.30
CA GLY A 38 14.33 -2.94 4.00
C GLY A 38 13.47 -2.60 5.21
N HIS A 39 14.12 -2.28 6.33
CA HIS A 39 13.47 -1.81 7.56
C HIS A 39 13.67 -0.30 7.74
N SER A 40 12.62 0.44 8.12
CA SER A 40 12.69 1.89 8.38
C SER A 40 13.16 2.62 7.12
N ARG A 41 14.24 3.39 7.23
CA ARG A 41 14.88 4.13 6.13
C ARG A 41 15.40 3.23 5.01
N ALA A 42 15.63 1.94 5.28
CA ALA A 42 15.97 0.99 4.23
C ALA A 42 14.73 0.58 3.40
N GLY A 43 13.51 0.75 3.91
CA GLY A 43 12.27 0.53 3.16
C GLY A 43 12.14 1.49 1.96
N GLU A 44 12.53 2.76 2.10
CA GLU A 44 12.65 3.64 0.93
C GLU A 44 13.84 3.24 0.04
N ALA A 45 14.97 2.87 0.64
CA ALA A 45 16.19 2.56 -0.11
C ALA A 45 16.02 1.41 -1.11
N ILE A 46 15.21 0.39 -0.80
CA ILE A 46 14.94 -0.71 -1.74
C ILE A 46 14.14 -0.25 -2.97
N VAL A 47 13.25 0.74 -2.80
CA VAL A 47 12.49 1.33 -3.93
C VAL A 47 13.42 2.18 -4.79
N ILE A 48 14.27 3.00 -4.17
CA ILE A 48 15.31 3.77 -4.89
C ILE A 48 16.25 2.82 -5.64
N ALA A 49 16.68 1.72 -5.03
CA ALA A 49 17.54 0.75 -5.66
C ALA A 49 16.87 0.11 -6.88
N GLN A 50 15.59 -0.25 -6.78
CA GLN A 50 14.84 -0.82 -7.91
C GLN A 50 14.76 0.13 -9.11
N VAL A 51 14.56 1.43 -8.87
CA VAL A 51 14.54 2.42 -9.94
C VAL A 51 15.94 2.63 -10.51
N PHE A 52 16.94 2.84 -9.65
CA PHE A 52 18.33 3.06 -10.07
C PHE A 52 18.91 1.88 -10.84
N ASN A 53 18.45 0.66 -10.54
CA ASN A 53 18.85 -0.56 -11.24
C ASN A 53 18.56 -0.54 -12.75
N LYS A 54 17.61 0.28 -13.21
CA LYS A 54 17.23 0.43 -14.62
C LYS A 54 17.85 1.69 -15.27
N LEU A 55 18.53 2.54 -14.49
CA LEU A 55 19.07 3.79 -15.00
C LEU A 55 20.47 3.61 -15.56
N LYS A 56 20.81 4.41 -16.58
CA LYS A 56 22.19 4.55 -17.07
C LYS A 56 22.92 5.71 -16.40
N PHE A 57 22.18 6.76 -16.06
CA PHE A 57 22.68 7.98 -15.41
C PHE A 57 21.61 8.50 -14.44
N LEU A 58 22.05 9.14 -13.37
CA LEU A 58 21.18 9.87 -12.44
C LEU A 58 21.11 11.33 -12.83
N THR A 59 19.90 11.86 -12.99
CA THR A 59 19.69 13.24 -13.43
C THR A 59 20.24 14.29 -12.46
N ASP A 60 20.26 13.98 -11.16
CA ASP A 60 20.74 14.88 -10.10
C ASP A 60 22.18 14.58 -9.64
N TYR A 61 22.91 13.76 -10.41
CA TYR A 61 24.29 13.41 -10.13
C TYR A 61 25.19 13.87 -11.28
N PRO A 62 26.43 14.33 -11.01
CA PRO A 62 27.36 14.67 -12.09
C PRO A 62 27.47 13.51 -13.09
N GLY A 63 27.38 13.81 -14.40
CA GLY A 63 27.34 12.82 -15.48
C GLY A 63 28.58 11.92 -15.64
N GLY A 64 29.54 11.99 -14.71
CA GLY A 64 30.69 11.10 -14.63
C GLY A 64 30.45 9.77 -13.89
N VAL A 65 29.29 9.58 -13.25
CA VAL A 65 28.94 8.30 -12.61
C VAL A 65 27.87 7.58 -13.43
N SER A 66 28.28 6.48 -14.06
CA SER A 66 27.41 5.61 -14.83
C SER A 66 26.82 4.50 -13.95
N PHE A 67 25.54 4.20 -14.15
CA PHE A 67 24.77 3.13 -13.52
C PHE A 67 24.63 1.90 -14.44
N THR A 68 25.43 1.85 -15.52
CA THR A 68 25.31 0.86 -16.62
C THR A 68 25.66 -0.57 -16.23
N ASP A 69 26.28 -0.79 -15.07
CA ASP A 69 26.68 -2.14 -14.62
C ASP A 69 25.58 -2.88 -13.84
N TYR A 70 24.42 -2.26 -13.61
CA TYR A 70 23.33 -2.86 -12.85
C TYR A 70 22.44 -3.74 -13.73
N GLU A 71 21.11 -3.59 -13.77
CA GLU A 71 20.17 -4.48 -14.48
C GLU A 71 19.96 -5.86 -13.83
N PHE A 72 19.96 -5.94 -12.50
CA PHE A 72 19.55 -7.14 -11.78
C PHE A 72 18.05 -7.41 -11.92
N GLY A 73 17.63 -8.67 -11.88
CA GLY A 73 16.22 -9.06 -11.93
C GLY A 73 15.48 -8.82 -10.62
N ILE A 74 15.38 -7.56 -10.17
CA ILE A 74 14.69 -7.17 -8.93
C ILE A 74 13.18 -7.23 -9.16
N LYS A 75 12.53 -8.24 -8.57
CA LYS A 75 11.11 -8.57 -8.79
C LYS A 75 10.24 -8.35 -7.55
N ALA A 76 10.83 -8.40 -6.35
CA ALA A 76 10.11 -8.26 -5.08
C ALA A 76 10.75 -7.20 -4.18
N LEU A 77 9.94 -6.35 -3.57
CA LEU A 77 10.33 -5.37 -2.56
C LEU A 77 9.52 -5.59 -1.28
N PHE A 78 10.19 -5.83 -0.15
CA PHE A 78 9.57 -6.04 1.16
C PHE A 78 9.99 -4.96 2.14
N SER A 79 9.06 -4.11 2.54
CA SER A 79 9.31 -3.01 3.46
C SER A 79 8.74 -3.31 4.85
N ILE A 80 9.56 -3.15 5.88
CA ILE A 80 9.16 -3.23 7.30
C ILE A 80 9.22 -1.82 7.84
N GLY A 81 8.14 -1.29 8.42
CA GLY A 81 8.12 0.04 9.02
C GLY A 81 8.70 1.12 8.09
N GLY A 82 8.53 1.00 6.78
CA GLY A 82 9.28 1.78 5.80
C GLY A 82 8.99 3.27 5.88
N THR A 83 10.04 4.09 5.70
CA THR A 83 9.89 5.54 5.61
C THR A 83 9.64 6.00 4.18
N ASP A 84 9.33 7.29 4.06
CA ASP A 84 9.39 8.07 2.84
C ASP A 84 10.19 9.34 3.19
N ASP A 85 11.53 9.26 3.18
CA ASP A 85 12.42 10.36 3.59
C ASP A 85 12.45 11.49 2.54
N GLY A 86 11.57 11.44 1.54
CA GLY A 86 11.34 12.53 0.60
C GLY A 86 12.39 12.63 -0.49
N TYR A 87 13.04 11.51 -0.88
CA TYR A 87 13.89 11.54 -2.06
C TYR A 87 13.05 11.81 -3.32
N MET A 88 13.22 13.01 -3.88
CA MET A 88 12.48 13.51 -5.03
C MET A 88 13.44 14.01 -6.10
N PRO A 89 13.89 13.15 -7.01
CA PRO A 89 14.79 13.59 -8.05
C PRO A 89 14.11 14.64 -8.94
N LEU A 90 14.81 15.75 -9.22
CA LEU A 90 14.26 16.93 -9.90
C LEU A 90 12.95 17.50 -9.27
N GLY A 91 12.70 17.25 -7.99
CA GLY A 91 11.46 17.66 -7.32
C GLY A 91 10.24 16.79 -7.65
N HIS A 92 10.42 15.68 -8.38
CA HIS A 92 9.37 14.72 -8.69
C HIS A 92 9.41 13.51 -7.77
N SER A 93 8.25 12.96 -7.46
CA SER A 93 8.17 11.68 -6.76
C SER A 93 8.79 10.56 -7.59
N LEU A 94 9.50 9.66 -6.92
CA LEU A 94 10.10 8.51 -7.56
C LEU A 94 9.03 7.49 -7.98
N ILE A 95 8.92 7.24 -9.28
CA ILE A 95 7.99 6.25 -9.86
C ILE A 95 8.71 4.91 -9.98
N SER A 96 8.08 3.84 -9.49
CA SER A 96 8.53 2.46 -9.65
C SER A 96 7.60 1.74 -10.61
N GLU A 97 8.15 0.85 -11.43
CA GLU A 97 7.39 0.16 -12.47
C GLU A 97 7.66 -1.35 -12.46
N ASP A 98 6.58 -2.12 -12.64
CA ASP A 98 6.60 -3.56 -12.91
C ASP A 98 7.41 -4.37 -11.89
N VAL A 99 7.10 -4.14 -10.62
CA VAL A 99 7.68 -4.86 -9.49
C VAL A 99 6.59 -5.19 -8.47
N THR A 100 6.71 -6.32 -7.79
CA THR A 100 5.85 -6.63 -6.66
C THR A 100 6.36 -5.92 -5.41
N MET A 101 5.49 -5.18 -4.72
CA MET A 101 5.86 -4.39 -3.55
C MET A 101 4.93 -4.70 -2.36
N PHE A 102 5.51 -4.97 -1.20
CA PHE A 102 4.76 -5.22 0.02
C PHE A 102 5.30 -4.39 1.18
N GLY A 103 4.40 -3.82 1.97
CA GLY A 103 4.73 -3.12 3.22
C GLY A 103 4.06 -3.74 4.44
N ILE A 104 4.81 -3.94 5.52
CA ILE A 104 4.28 -4.24 6.85
C ILE A 104 4.65 -3.12 7.82
N HIS A 105 3.69 -2.65 8.62
CA HIS A 105 3.91 -1.57 9.59
C HIS A 105 3.14 -1.84 10.88
N GLY A 106 3.65 -1.40 12.01
CA GLY A 106 3.00 -1.57 13.32
C GLY A 106 2.26 -0.32 13.79
N ILE A 107 1.00 -0.43 14.19
CA ILE A 107 0.18 0.74 14.58
C ILE A 107 0.75 1.48 15.80
N TYR A 108 1.53 0.77 16.62
CA TYR A 108 2.19 1.29 17.82
C TYR A 108 3.65 1.66 17.54
N ASP A 109 4.01 1.88 16.28
CA ASP A 109 5.32 2.40 15.89
C ASP A 109 5.57 3.74 16.61
N GLY A 110 6.61 3.79 17.43
CA GLY A 110 7.02 5.00 18.15
C GLY A 110 7.84 5.95 17.29
N ASP A 111 8.63 5.43 16.35
CA ASP A 111 9.59 6.18 15.52
C ASP A 111 8.87 6.91 14.38
N LEU A 112 7.82 6.29 13.83
CA LEU A 112 7.01 6.81 12.73
C LEU A 112 5.57 7.09 13.21
N SER A 113 5.09 8.30 12.91
CA SER A 113 3.73 8.71 13.24
C SER A 113 2.69 8.17 12.27
N SER A 114 3.09 7.57 11.14
CA SER A 114 2.19 7.11 10.09
C SER A 114 2.85 6.05 9.20
N PHE A 115 2.03 5.35 8.41
CA PHE A 115 2.49 4.34 7.47
C PHE A 115 3.02 4.97 6.16
N PHE A 116 4.16 5.66 6.25
CA PHE A 116 4.75 6.42 5.14
C PHE A 116 5.02 5.60 3.87
N PHE A 117 5.33 4.31 4.00
CA PHE A 117 5.56 3.45 2.84
C PHE A 117 4.34 3.31 1.90
N GLN A 118 3.11 3.60 2.37
CA GLN A 118 1.95 3.65 1.49
C GLN A 118 2.10 4.65 0.34
N ALA A 119 2.83 5.75 0.56
CA ALA A 119 3.16 6.69 -0.50
C ALA A 119 4.00 6.05 -1.63
N LYS A 120 4.91 5.11 -1.29
CA LYS A 120 5.71 4.39 -2.30
C LYS A 120 4.86 3.38 -3.07
N LEU A 121 3.93 2.71 -2.40
CA LEU A 121 2.94 1.84 -3.05
C LEU A 121 2.06 2.65 -4.00
N ARG A 122 1.69 3.88 -3.64
CA ARG A 122 0.94 4.77 -4.54
C ARG A 122 1.69 5.08 -5.83
N TYR A 123 3.00 5.32 -5.78
CA TYR A 123 3.83 5.62 -6.96
C TYR A 123 4.35 4.40 -7.73
N LEU A 124 3.88 3.20 -7.38
CA LEU A 124 4.07 2.02 -8.21
C LEU A 124 3.04 2.00 -9.34
N ARG A 125 3.51 1.79 -10.57
CA ARG A 125 2.70 1.65 -11.78
C ARG A 125 2.93 0.27 -12.41
N PHE A 126 1.86 -0.30 -12.93
CA PHE A 126 1.90 -1.53 -13.71
C PHE A 126 1.71 -1.16 -15.18
N THR A 127 2.66 -1.56 -16.02
CA THR A 127 2.60 -1.29 -17.45
C THR A 127 1.91 -2.44 -18.18
N SER A 128 1.23 -2.15 -19.29
CA SER A 128 0.54 -3.18 -20.09
C SER A 128 1.48 -4.23 -20.71
N ASN A 129 2.79 -3.93 -20.75
CA ASN A 129 3.81 -4.79 -21.36
C ASN A 129 4.54 -5.66 -20.33
N SER A 130 4.13 -5.62 -19.06
CA SER A 130 4.76 -6.43 -18.02
C SER A 130 4.55 -7.92 -18.31
N SER A 131 5.66 -8.65 -18.43
CA SER A 131 5.64 -10.10 -18.67
C SER A 131 5.36 -10.93 -17.40
N GLN A 132 5.32 -10.27 -16.24
CA GLN A 132 5.14 -10.90 -14.93
C GLN A 132 3.91 -10.31 -14.23
N TYR A 133 3.14 -11.19 -13.60
CA TYR A 133 2.11 -10.76 -12.66
C TYR A 133 2.74 -10.02 -11.48
N ASN A 134 2.30 -8.78 -11.25
CA ASN A 134 2.78 -7.94 -10.17
C ASN A 134 1.63 -7.45 -9.30
N PHE A 135 1.92 -7.14 -8.05
CA PHE A 135 0.95 -6.51 -7.16
C PHE A 135 1.62 -5.59 -6.15
N LYS A 136 0.82 -4.71 -5.57
CA LYS A 136 1.18 -3.88 -4.45
C LYS A 136 0.23 -4.14 -3.31
N ALA A 137 0.77 -4.33 -2.12
CA ALA A 137 -0.04 -4.61 -0.95
C ALA A 137 0.61 -4.07 0.31
N SER A 138 -0.19 -3.89 1.35
CA SER A 138 0.34 -3.59 2.66
C SER A 138 -0.51 -4.19 3.77
N VAL A 139 0.10 -4.35 4.94
CA VAL A 139 -0.62 -4.70 6.16
C VAL A 139 -0.17 -3.82 7.32
N TYR A 140 -1.16 -3.20 7.95
CA TYR A 140 -1.02 -2.44 9.18
C TYR A 140 -1.43 -3.32 10.35
N VAL A 141 -0.52 -3.52 11.30
CA VAL A 141 -0.66 -4.53 12.36
C VAL A 141 -0.90 -3.84 13.69
N HIS A 142 -2.06 -4.06 14.28
CA HIS A 142 -2.37 -3.55 15.60
C HIS A 142 -1.48 -4.22 16.65
N GLN A 143 -1.06 -3.47 17.69
CA GLN A 143 -0.11 -3.91 18.73
C GLN A 143 1.31 -4.24 18.25
N ALA A 144 1.63 -4.08 16.96
CA ALA A 144 3.02 -4.10 16.51
C ALA A 144 3.65 -2.72 16.62
N ASN A 145 4.95 -2.68 16.90
CA ASN A 145 5.74 -1.44 16.97
C ASN A 145 6.83 -1.49 15.89
N HIS A 146 7.69 -0.48 15.82
CA HIS A 146 8.79 -0.45 14.86
C HIS A 146 9.86 -1.49 15.18
N GLY A 147 10.21 -1.59 16.46
CA GLY A 147 11.43 -2.27 16.89
C GLY A 147 11.39 -3.79 16.81
N GLN A 148 10.27 -4.41 17.20
CA GLN A 148 10.25 -5.84 17.49
C GLN A 148 10.15 -6.75 16.25
N PHE A 149 10.08 -6.19 15.04
CA PHE A 149 10.26 -6.96 13.81
C PHE A 149 11.69 -7.52 13.67
N ASN A 150 12.68 -6.91 14.31
CA ASN A 150 14.06 -7.40 14.39
C ASN A 150 14.44 -7.85 15.81
N ARG A 151 15.68 -8.30 16.00
CA ARG A 151 16.15 -8.90 17.26
C ARG A 151 16.74 -7.88 18.25
N ASP A 152 17.07 -6.68 17.78
CA ASP A 152 17.98 -5.77 18.48
C ASP A 152 17.26 -4.53 19.04
N TRP A 153 16.26 -3.98 18.34
CA TRP A 153 15.66 -2.69 18.73
C TRP A 153 14.67 -2.83 19.89
N GLY A 154 13.97 -3.98 19.98
CA GLY A 154 13.10 -4.29 21.12
C GLY A 154 11.84 -3.44 21.21
N ARG A 155 11.29 -3.35 22.43
CA ARG A 155 9.97 -2.76 22.72
C ARG A 155 9.94 -1.24 22.72
N PHE A 156 11.10 -0.62 22.91
CA PHE A 156 11.23 0.81 23.11
C PHE A 156 11.86 1.44 21.87
N ASP A 157 11.02 1.91 20.96
CA ASP A 157 11.37 2.42 19.63
C ASP A 157 11.27 3.95 19.50
N LEU A 158 11.27 4.69 20.62
CA LEU A 158 11.54 6.13 20.63
C LEU A 158 12.99 6.43 21.03
N ILE A 159 13.41 7.67 20.83
CA ILE A 159 14.72 8.14 21.29
C ILE A 159 14.94 7.86 22.80
N PRO A 160 16.20 7.59 23.22
CA PRO A 160 16.54 7.38 24.62
C PRO A 160 16.01 8.51 25.52
N GLY A 161 15.46 8.16 26.68
CA GLY A 161 14.76 9.10 27.56
C GLY A 161 13.25 9.12 27.29
N ALA A 162 12.83 9.57 26.11
CA ALA A 162 11.40 9.60 25.71
C ALA A 162 10.77 8.20 25.74
N SER A 163 11.55 7.18 25.37
CA SER A 163 11.14 5.77 25.42
C SER A 163 10.60 5.30 26.78
N ARG A 164 11.04 5.89 27.90
CA ARG A 164 10.57 5.51 29.25
C ARG A 164 9.11 5.89 29.52
N PHE A 165 8.54 6.78 28.72
CA PHE A 165 7.16 7.25 28.87
C PHE A 165 6.16 6.51 27.96
N MET A 166 6.64 5.55 27.14
CA MET A 166 5.78 4.75 26.28
C MET A 166 5.08 3.64 27.08
N ASN A 167 3.77 3.48 26.91
CA ASN A 167 3.10 2.25 27.36
C ASN A 167 3.31 1.16 26.31
N VAL A 168 4.28 0.30 26.60
CA VAL A 168 4.59 -0.89 25.79
C VAL A 168 3.77 -2.13 26.18
N ARG A 169 2.90 -2.05 27.20
CA ARG A 169 2.05 -3.17 27.64
C ARG A 169 1.16 -3.77 26.55
N PRO A 170 0.52 -2.98 25.66
CA PRO A 170 -0.36 -3.56 24.65
C PRO A 170 0.40 -4.24 23.51
N LEU A 171 1.73 -4.13 23.43
CA LEU A 171 2.47 -4.67 22.29
C LEU A 171 2.40 -6.20 22.21
N LEU A 172 2.29 -6.72 20.99
CA LEU A 172 2.60 -8.11 20.68
C LEU A 172 4.02 -8.42 21.16
N THR A 173 4.27 -9.68 21.52
CA THR A 173 5.63 -10.11 21.87
C THR A 173 6.56 -10.01 20.67
N MET A 174 7.87 -9.87 20.92
CA MET A 174 8.87 -9.90 19.86
C MET A 174 8.79 -11.17 19.00
N VAL A 175 8.54 -12.32 19.61
CA VAL A 175 8.39 -13.59 18.88
C VAL A 175 7.19 -13.53 17.93
N GLN A 176 6.06 -12.97 18.37
CA GLN A 176 4.86 -12.82 17.52
C GLN A 176 5.12 -11.87 16.33
N GLN A 177 5.75 -10.71 16.56
CA GLN A 177 6.06 -9.76 15.48
C GLN A 177 7.08 -10.33 14.48
N GLN A 178 8.11 -11.03 14.97
CA GLN A 178 9.08 -11.72 14.12
C GLN A 178 8.45 -12.88 13.35
N HIS A 179 7.54 -13.65 13.97
CA HIS A 179 6.85 -14.75 13.30
C HIS A 179 5.94 -14.25 12.18
N LEU A 180 5.14 -13.22 12.46
CA LEU A 180 4.34 -12.50 11.49
C LEU A 180 5.19 -12.03 10.29
N CYS A 181 6.31 -11.35 10.56
CA CYS A 181 7.21 -10.86 9.52
C CYS A 181 7.79 -12.01 8.67
N LYS A 182 8.23 -13.11 9.30
CA LYS A 182 8.75 -14.29 8.60
C LYS A 182 7.71 -14.92 7.67
N ILE A 183 6.44 -15.00 8.07
CA ILE A 183 5.36 -15.54 7.25
C ILE A 183 5.22 -14.72 5.96
N TYR A 184 5.09 -13.40 6.09
CA TYR A 184 4.94 -12.52 4.93
C TYR A 184 6.19 -12.50 4.05
N ILE A 185 7.41 -12.48 4.62
CA ILE A 185 8.66 -12.57 3.85
C ILE A 185 8.69 -13.87 3.06
N ALA A 186 8.47 -15.01 3.72
CA ALA A 186 8.53 -16.30 3.07
C ALA A 186 7.48 -16.42 1.97
N ALA A 187 6.24 -16.00 2.23
CA ALA A 187 5.17 -16.02 1.25
C ALA A 187 5.50 -15.14 0.04
N LEU A 188 5.97 -13.90 0.24
CA LEU A 188 6.28 -12.99 -0.86
C LEU A 188 7.40 -13.53 -1.73
N MET A 189 8.49 -13.98 -1.11
CA MET A 189 9.66 -14.45 -1.85
C MET A 189 9.36 -15.76 -2.58
N ASN A 190 8.61 -16.69 -2.00
CA ASN A 190 8.19 -17.90 -2.71
C ASN A 190 7.20 -17.58 -3.85
N LEU A 191 6.27 -16.66 -3.63
CA LEU A 191 5.33 -16.21 -4.67
C LEU A 191 6.11 -15.63 -5.86
N VAL A 192 6.93 -14.62 -5.63
CA VAL A 192 7.52 -13.81 -6.70
C VAL A 192 8.75 -14.47 -7.31
N LEU A 193 9.64 -15.04 -6.50
CA LEU A 193 10.93 -15.56 -6.97
C LEU A 193 10.86 -17.03 -7.38
N LYS A 194 9.83 -17.77 -6.93
CA LYS A 194 9.62 -19.18 -7.29
C LYS A 194 8.30 -19.44 -7.99
N ASN A 195 7.56 -18.39 -8.36
CA ASN A 195 6.27 -18.47 -9.05
C ASN A 195 5.22 -19.33 -8.32
N GLN A 196 5.23 -19.32 -6.98
CA GLN A 196 4.30 -20.09 -6.16
C GLN A 196 3.01 -19.29 -5.89
N MET A 197 2.16 -19.22 -6.91
CA MET A 197 0.96 -18.35 -6.94
C MET A 197 -0.05 -18.60 -5.80
N HIS A 198 -0.06 -19.78 -5.18
CA HIS A 198 -0.96 -20.08 -4.06
C HIS A 198 -0.73 -19.19 -2.83
N TYR A 199 0.44 -18.55 -2.69
CA TYR A 199 0.70 -17.58 -1.63
C TYR A 199 0.01 -16.23 -1.85
N ARG A 200 -0.52 -15.95 -3.06
CA ARG A 200 -1.16 -14.66 -3.41
C ARG A 200 -2.30 -14.29 -2.46
N VAL A 201 -3.10 -15.28 -2.07
CA VAL A 201 -4.28 -15.08 -1.22
C VAL A 201 -3.96 -14.42 0.12
N LEU A 202 -2.75 -14.63 0.66
CA LEU A 202 -2.29 -13.96 1.89
C LEU A 202 -2.25 -12.43 1.76
N PHE A 203 -1.88 -11.94 0.58
CA PHE A 203 -1.72 -10.52 0.31
C PHE A 203 -3.04 -9.85 -0.07
N GLU A 204 -3.95 -10.60 -0.68
CA GLU A 204 -5.32 -10.15 -0.96
C GLU A 204 -6.14 -10.04 0.33
N ASP A 205 -5.99 -11.04 1.20
CA ASP A 205 -6.74 -11.14 2.44
C ASP A 205 -5.92 -11.86 3.52
N TYR A 206 -5.48 -11.08 4.52
CA TYR A 206 -4.71 -11.60 5.66
C TYR A 206 -5.45 -12.71 6.42
N ARG A 207 -6.80 -12.74 6.36
CA ARG A 207 -7.64 -13.72 7.06
C ARG A 207 -7.40 -15.14 6.55
N SER A 208 -6.93 -15.29 5.31
CA SER A 208 -6.54 -16.59 4.73
C SER A 208 -5.43 -17.30 5.51
N ALA A 209 -4.61 -16.56 6.25
CA ALA A 209 -3.56 -17.10 7.11
C ALA A 209 -3.80 -16.85 8.60
N MET A 210 -5.00 -16.43 9.00
CA MET A 210 -5.33 -16.10 10.39
C MET A 210 -4.89 -17.18 11.41
N PRO A 211 -4.97 -18.50 11.13
CA PRO A 211 -4.47 -19.53 12.05
C PRO A 211 -2.96 -19.44 12.36
N TYR A 212 -2.18 -18.80 11.50
CA TYR A 212 -0.73 -18.62 11.64
C TYR A 212 -0.33 -17.22 12.09
N LEU A 213 -1.27 -16.26 12.08
CA LEU A 213 -1.01 -14.88 12.48
C LEU A 213 -1.29 -14.68 13.98
N PRO A 214 -0.55 -13.78 14.66
CA PRO A 214 -0.92 -13.36 16.01
C PRO A 214 -2.37 -12.85 16.10
N TYR A 215 -3.07 -13.17 17.18
CA TYR A 215 -4.42 -12.65 17.39
C TYR A 215 -4.39 -11.14 17.70
N THR A 216 -4.66 -10.33 16.68
CA THR A 216 -4.78 -8.87 16.75
C THR A 216 -5.59 -8.36 15.56
N ASN A 217 -5.80 -7.04 15.47
CA ASN A 217 -6.44 -6.43 14.32
C ASN A 217 -5.42 -6.14 13.21
N TYR A 218 -5.87 -6.29 11.97
CA TYR A 218 -5.09 -6.03 10.76
C TYR A 218 -5.88 -5.13 9.83
N ILE A 219 -5.18 -4.26 9.11
CA ILE A 219 -5.74 -3.44 8.05
C ILE A 219 -4.87 -3.65 6.83
N SER A 220 -5.43 -4.15 5.73
CA SER A 220 -4.65 -4.45 4.53
C SER A 220 -5.13 -3.68 3.32
N THR A 221 -4.19 -3.35 2.44
CA THR A 221 -4.48 -2.88 1.08
C THR A 221 -3.90 -3.84 0.06
N PHE A 222 -4.54 -3.94 -1.09
CA PHE A 222 -4.13 -4.78 -2.20
C PHE A 222 -4.59 -4.15 -3.52
N GLN A 223 -3.70 -4.18 -4.52
CA GLN A 223 -3.98 -3.84 -5.92
C GLN A 223 -3.03 -4.65 -6.81
N ASP A 224 -3.49 -5.20 -7.92
CA ASP A 224 -2.67 -6.02 -8.83
C ASP A 224 -2.59 -5.49 -10.27
N SER A 225 -1.67 -6.06 -11.05
CA SER A 225 -1.37 -5.64 -12.42
C SER A 225 -2.45 -5.94 -13.45
N ASN A 226 -3.44 -6.76 -13.10
CA ASN A 226 -4.51 -7.18 -14.00
C ASN A 226 -5.83 -6.41 -13.76
N GLU A 227 -5.82 -5.47 -12.83
CA GLU A 227 -6.98 -4.66 -12.47
C GLU A 227 -7.18 -3.48 -13.43
N THR A 228 -8.45 -3.18 -13.73
CA THR A 228 -8.82 -2.01 -14.54
C THR A 228 -9.31 -0.90 -13.62
N ILE A 229 -8.64 0.26 -13.65
CA ILE A 229 -8.98 1.43 -12.85
C ILE A 229 -10.27 2.06 -13.37
N VAL A 230 -11.27 2.17 -12.48
CA VAL A 230 -12.53 2.90 -12.68
C VAL A 230 -12.36 4.37 -12.31
N ALA A 231 -11.80 4.62 -11.12
CA ALA A 231 -11.51 5.94 -10.61
C ALA A 231 -10.33 5.92 -9.63
N ASP A 232 -9.31 6.73 -9.90
CA ASP A 232 -8.13 6.96 -9.06
C ASP A 232 -8.08 8.39 -8.47
N PHE A 233 -9.08 9.21 -8.83
CA PHE A 233 -9.27 10.59 -8.36
C PHE A 233 -8.08 11.53 -8.57
N GLU A 234 -7.12 11.19 -9.43
CA GLU A 234 -5.96 12.04 -9.76
C GLU A 234 -6.29 13.08 -10.85
N HIS A 235 -7.46 12.99 -11.48
CA HIS A 235 -7.89 13.92 -12.52
C HIS A 235 -8.35 15.27 -11.94
N TYR A 236 -8.02 16.37 -12.62
CA TYR A 236 -8.39 17.73 -12.18
C TYR A 236 -9.89 18.02 -12.26
N ASP A 237 -10.59 17.36 -13.18
CA ASP A 237 -12.04 17.41 -13.30
C ASP A 237 -12.67 16.22 -12.55
N VAL A 238 -13.23 16.52 -11.37
CA VAL A 238 -13.87 15.57 -10.46
C VAL A 238 -15.25 15.07 -10.92
N THR A 239 -15.77 15.60 -12.05
CA THR A 239 -17.04 15.17 -12.64
C THR A 239 -16.89 14.04 -13.67
N GLN A 240 -15.64 13.71 -14.01
CA GLN A 240 -15.26 12.60 -14.87
C GLN A 240 -14.51 11.55 -14.04
N GLY A 241 -14.83 10.27 -14.24
CA GLY A 241 -14.00 9.18 -13.70
C GLY A 241 -12.76 8.95 -14.56
N THR A 242 -11.85 8.08 -14.10
CA THR A 242 -10.62 7.73 -14.83
C THR A 242 -10.93 6.99 -16.12
N ILE A 243 -12.04 6.24 -16.17
CA ILE A 243 -12.54 5.62 -17.40
C ILE A 243 -13.17 6.68 -18.31
N ALA A 244 -12.68 6.73 -19.55
CA ALA A 244 -13.22 7.61 -20.58
C ALA A 244 -14.73 7.40 -20.77
N GLY A 245 -15.47 8.50 -20.83
CA GLY A 245 -16.93 8.51 -21.01
C GLY A 245 -17.74 8.24 -19.74
N SER A 246 -17.10 7.95 -18.61
CA SER A 246 -17.78 7.88 -17.31
C SER A 246 -18.30 9.25 -16.88
N LYS A 247 -19.41 9.25 -16.13
CA LYS A 247 -20.06 10.46 -15.60
C LYS A 247 -20.29 10.32 -14.11
N VAL A 248 -20.07 11.41 -13.38
CA VAL A 248 -20.34 11.47 -11.94
C VAL A 248 -21.66 12.21 -11.68
N SER A 249 -22.46 11.70 -10.74
CA SER A 249 -23.61 12.42 -10.20
C SER A 249 -23.55 12.47 -8.68
N ILE A 250 -23.84 13.65 -8.10
CA ILE A 250 -23.80 13.89 -6.67
C ILE A 250 -25.18 14.33 -6.17
N VAL A 251 -25.57 13.82 -5.01
CA VAL A 251 -26.80 14.23 -4.30
C VAL A 251 -26.47 14.44 -2.82
N ASN A 252 -26.89 15.58 -2.24
CA ASN A 252 -26.83 15.86 -0.80
C ASN A 252 -25.47 15.64 -0.11
N LEU A 253 -24.34 15.84 -0.82
CA LEU A 253 -23.01 15.88 -0.21
C LEU A 253 -22.60 17.32 0.05
N LEU A 254 -22.29 17.64 1.31
CA LEU A 254 -21.72 18.92 1.71
C LEU A 254 -20.28 19.07 1.20
N HIS A 255 -19.48 18.01 1.36
CA HIS A 255 -18.13 17.94 0.81
C HIS A 255 -18.02 16.72 -0.09
N TRP A 256 -17.59 16.98 -1.32
CA TRP A 256 -17.25 15.99 -2.33
C TRP A 256 -16.17 16.54 -3.25
N GLY A 257 -15.31 15.66 -3.75
CA GLY A 257 -14.19 16.00 -4.62
C GLY A 257 -12.87 15.39 -4.15
N SER A 258 -11.85 15.49 -5.01
CA SER A 258 -10.51 14.99 -4.72
C SER A 258 -9.83 15.85 -3.66
N VAL A 259 -9.41 15.23 -2.56
CA VAL A 259 -8.58 15.82 -1.51
C VAL A 259 -7.21 15.16 -1.50
N TYR A 260 -6.15 15.96 -1.39
CA TYR A 260 -4.81 15.43 -1.28
C TYR A 260 -4.50 15.03 0.16
N VAL A 261 -4.18 13.75 0.38
CA VAL A 261 -3.80 13.24 1.69
C VAL A 261 -2.28 13.08 1.75
N LYS A 262 -1.62 14.02 2.43
CA LYS A 262 -0.15 14.14 2.48
C LYS A 262 0.58 12.85 2.86
N VAL A 263 0.06 12.11 3.84
CA VAL A 263 0.66 10.85 4.33
C VAL A 263 0.68 9.77 3.24
N TYR A 264 -0.40 9.68 2.46
CA TYR A 264 -0.55 8.71 1.38
C TYR A 264 -0.03 9.22 0.04
N ARG A 265 0.22 10.52 -0.06
CA ARG A 265 0.53 11.24 -1.31
C ARG A 265 -0.45 10.90 -2.44
N SER A 266 -1.72 10.76 -2.09
CA SER A 266 -2.80 10.42 -3.01
C SER A 266 -3.88 11.49 -2.98
N ALA A 267 -4.57 11.64 -4.12
CA ALA A 267 -5.84 12.33 -4.21
C ALA A 267 -6.94 11.32 -3.92
N MET A 268 -7.79 11.58 -2.93
CA MET A 268 -8.87 10.68 -2.54
C MET A 268 -10.21 11.40 -2.65
N LEU A 269 -11.28 10.70 -2.98
CA LEU A 269 -12.62 11.25 -2.95
C LEU A 269 -13.09 11.41 -1.50
N ILE A 270 -13.40 12.64 -1.08
CA ILE A 270 -14.11 12.88 0.18
C ILE A 270 -15.62 12.71 0.01
N LEU A 271 -16.27 12.09 0.97
CA LEU A 271 -17.72 11.94 1.02
C LEU A 271 -18.23 12.38 2.38
N GLN A 272 -18.93 13.52 2.43
CA GLN A 272 -19.60 14.00 3.65
C GLN A 272 -21.02 14.46 3.31
N PRO A 273 -22.07 13.85 3.88
CA PRO A 273 -23.45 14.24 3.63
C PRO A 273 -23.75 15.60 4.27
N THR A 274 -24.80 16.25 3.78
CA THR A 274 -25.40 17.40 4.49
C THR A 274 -26.05 16.90 5.79
N ASN A 275 -26.05 17.74 6.83
CA ASN A 275 -26.47 17.37 8.20
C ASN A 275 -27.92 16.82 8.34
N SER A 276 -28.70 16.76 7.27
CA SER A 276 -30.12 16.37 7.28
C SER A 276 -30.53 15.44 6.13
N SER A 277 -29.60 14.87 5.37
CA SER A 277 -29.95 14.04 4.20
C SER A 277 -28.92 12.97 3.87
N VAL A 278 -29.38 11.87 3.28
CA VAL A 278 -28.52 10.81 2.73
C VAL A 278 -27.74 11.37 1.54
N GLY A 279 -26.42 11.36 1.65
CA GLY A 279 -25.49 11.78 0.61
C GLY A 279 -25.18 10.64 -0.35
N LYS A 280 -25.07 10.95 -1.65
CA LYS A 280 -24.79 9.97 -2.70
C LYS A 280 -23.74 10.49 -3.67
N TYR A 281 -22.79 9.64 -4.00
CA TYR A 281 -21.82 9.85 -5.07
C TYR A 281 -21.87 8.64 -6.01
N ALA A 282 -22.30 8.84 -7.25
CA ALA A 282 -22.41 7.77 -8.22
C ALA A 282 -21.50 7.99 -9.42
N ILE A 283 -20.89 6.90 -9.90
CA ILE A 283 -20.13 6.82 -11.14
C ILE A 283 -20.94 5.98 -12.11
N HIS A 284 -21.33 6.57 -13.24
CA HIS A 284 -22.02 5.93 -14.34
C HIS A 284 -21.02 5.61 -15.44
N LEU A 285 -21.01 4.38 -15.94
CA LEU A 285 -20.10 3.92 -16.97
C LEU A 285 -20.82 3.93 -18.33
N GLN A 286 -20.12 4.39 -19.36
CA GLN A 286 -20.65 4.35 -20.72
C GLN A 286 -20.78 2.92 -21.26
N ASN A 287 -19.82 2.06 -20.91
CA ASN A 287 -19.76 0.67 -21.32
C ASN A 287 -19.74 -0.23 -20.08
N ALA A 288 -20.41 -1.37 -20.16
CA ALA A 288 -20.42 -2.34 -19.07
C ALA A 288 -19.02 -2.93 -18.88
N MET A 289 -18.61 -3.11 -17.62
CA MET A 289 -17.34 -3.73 -17.24
C MET A 289 -17.58 -5.10 -16.64
N THR A 290 -16.77 -6.08 -17.04
CA THR A 290 -16.83 -7.45 -16.53
C THR A 290 -15.60 -7.74 -15.67
N GLY A 291 -15.80 -8.48 -14.59
CA GLY A 291 -14.78 -8.96 -13.67
C GLY A 291 -15.43 -9.82 -12.58
N SER A 292 -14.63 -10.39 -11.70
CA SER A 292 -15.12 -11.17 -10.54
C SER A 292 -15.31 -10.30 -9.30
N TRP A 293 -14.61 -9.17 -9.22
CA TRP A 293 -14.61 -8.28 -8.06
C TRP A 293 -14.61 -6.82 -8.48
N ILE A 294 -15.30 -6.00 -7.68
CA ILE A 294 -14.97 -4.59 -7.58
C ILE A 294 -14.19 -4.37 -6.29
N ARG A 295 -13.05 -3.71 -6.39
CA ARG A 295 -12.23 -3.33 -5.25
C ARG A 295 -12.13 -1.82 -5.14
N PHE A 296 -12.07 -1.33 -3.93
CA PHE A 296 -11.76 0.08 -3.67
C PHE A 296 -11.08 0.20 -2.32
N GLN A 297 -10.27 1.24 -2.19
CA GLN A 297 -9.65 1.61 -0.95
C GLN A 297 -10.54 2.60 -0.21
N VAL A 298 -10.71 2.42 1.11
CA VAL A 298 -11.53 3.30 1.92
C VAL A 298 -10.90 3.51 3.30
N CYS A 299 -11.06 4.71 3.83
CA CYS A 299 -10.86 4.98 5.25
C CYS A 299 -11.92 5.93 5.77
N ARG A 300 -12.24 5.80 7.06
CA ARG A 300 -13.05 6.79 7.77
C ARG A 300 -12.18 7.98 8.11
N ALA A 301 -12.67 9.20 7.87
CA ALA A 301 -11.96 10.38 8.30
C ALA A 301 -11.95 10.48 9.85
N PRO A 302 -10.95 11.13 10.46
CA PRO A 302 -10.85 11.27 11.92
C PRO A 302 -12.09 11.87 12.59
N GLU A 303 -12.72 12.84 11.94
CA GLU A 303 -13.91 13.53 12.40
C GLU A 303 -15.19 12.71 12.16
N GLY A 304 -15.10 11.66 11.34
CA GLY A 304 -16.19 10.76 10.99
C GLY A 304 -16.61 9.86 12.15
N LEU A 305 -17.88 9.93 12.53
CA LEU A 305 -18.46 9.12 13.62
C LEU A 305 -19.18 7.87 13.12
N VAL A 306 -19.67 7.89 11.88
CA VAL A 306 -20.34 6.74 11.24
C VAL A 306 -19.30 5.76 10.70
N ASP A 307 -19.48 4.48 10.99
CA ASP A 307 -18.54 3.40 10.69
C ASP A 307 -18.94 2.54 9.48
N HIS A 308 -20.02 2.89 8.78
CA HIS A 308 -20.48 2.13 7.63
C HIS A 308 -20.77 3.04 6.44
N LEU A 309 -20.49 2.51 5.26
CA LEU A 309 -20.73 3.10 3.96
C LEU A 309 -21.56 2.11 3.16
N THR A 310 -22.66 2.53 2.55
CA THR A 310 -23.43 1.65 1.66
C THR A 310 -22.90 1.81 0.23
N VAL A 311 -22.67 0.69 -0.45
CA VAL A 311 -22.22 0.65 -1.84
C VAL A 311 -23.26 -0.09 -2.66
N GLN A 312 -23.82 0.58 -3.66
CA GLN A 312 -24.75 -0.02 -4.62
C GLN A 312 -24.03 -0.24 -5.95
N LEU A 313 -24.15 -1.43 -6.52
CA LEU A 313 -23.62 -1.78 -7.84
C LEU A 313 -24.79 -1.91 -8.81
N PHE A 314 -24.71 -1.27 -9.97
CA PHE A 314 -25.73 -1.31 -11.03
C PHE A 314 -25.23 -2.13 -12.21
N TYR A 315 -26.11 -2.96 -12.77
CA TYR A 315 -25.77 -3.90 -13.83
C TYR A 315 -26.50 -3.59 -15.13
N ASP A 316 -25.94 -4.05 -16.25
CA ASP A 316 -26.45 -3.83 -17.61
C ASP A 316 -27.87 -4.38 -17.84
N ASN A 317 -28.25 -5.43 -17.11
CA ASN A 317 -29.58 -6.02 -17.12
C ASN A 317 -30.63 -5.24 -16.29
N GLY A 318 -30.27 -4.09 -15.73
CA GLY A 318 -31.14 -3.24 -14.91
C GLY A 318 -31.29 -3.68 -13.45
N THR A 319 -30.60 -4.74 -13.02
CA THR A 319 -30.58 -5.14 -11.60
C THR A 319 -29.52 -4.36 -10.81
N SER A 320 -29.58 -4.43 -9.48
CA SER A 320 -28.56 -3.86 -8.60
C SER A 320 -28.35 -4.71 -7.35
N ASP A 321 -27.12 -4.74 -6.86
CA ASP A 321 -26.79 -5.31 -5.55
C ASP A 321 -26.40 -4.18 -4.59
N SER A 322 -26.69 -4.34 -3.29
CA SER A 322 -26.38 -3.35 -2.25
C SER A 322 -25.58 -4.00 -1.12
N PHE A 323 -24.50 -3.35 -0.72
CA PHE A 323 -23.55 -3.84 0.27
C PHE A 323 -23.37 -2.79 1.36
N MET A 324 -23.53 -3.20 2.62
CA MET A 324 -23.13 -2.38 3.76
C MET A 324 -21.68 -2.70 4.12
N VAL A 325 -20.80 -1.71 3.98
CA VAL A 325 -19.36 -1.84 4.17
C VAL A 325 -18.98 -1.20 5.50
N HIS A 326 -18.52 -2.01 6.45
CA HIS A 326 -17.95 -1.52 7.69
C HIS A 326 -16.51 -1.05 7.46
N VAL A 327 -16.26 0.21 7.76
CA VAL A 327 -14.96 0.86 7.62
C VAL A 327 -14.32 0.96 8.99
N LEU A 328 -13.12 0.39 9.12
CA LEU A 328 -12.39 0.47 10.38
C LEU A 328 -12.13 1.94 10.76
N PRO A 329 -12.17 2.27 12.05
CA PRO A 329 -12.03 3.64 12.51
C PRO A 329 -10.68 4.23 12.11
N ALA A 330 -10.63 5.54 11.85
CA ALA A 330 -9.38 6.27 11.94
C ALA A 330 -8.76 6.01 13.32
N LEU A 331 -7.57 5.43 13.35
CA LEU A 331 -6.93 5.05 14.59
C LEU A 331 -6.21 6.29 15.14
N GLY A 332 -6.84 6.97 16.08
CA GLY A 332 -6.17 8.06 16.79
C GLY A 332 -5.01 7.53 17.63
N LYS A 333 -3.82 8.12 17.50
CA LYS A 333 -2.75 7.97 18.50
C LYS A 333 -3.15 8.78 19.75
N ARG A 334 -4.17 8.34 20.49
CA ARG A 334 -4.52 8.96 21.80
C ARG A 334 -3.64 8.46 22.95
N VAL A 335 -2.54 7.81 22.63
CA VAL A 335 -1.71 7.10 23.59
C VAL A 335 -0.40 7.86 23.75
N PHE A 336 -0.23 8.43 24.95
CA PHE A 336 0.95 9.07 25.55
C PHE A 336 1.01 10.60 25.46
N LYS A 337 1.09 11.19 26.65
CA LYS A 337 0.94 12.61 27.02
C LYS A 337 2.09 13.51 26.53
N THR A 338 2.75 13.17 25.41
CA THR A 338 3.89 13.90 24.85
C THR A 338 3.93 13.73 23.32
N GLY A 339 2.98 14.33 22.61
CA GLY A 339 2.96 14.34 21.13
C GLY A 339 1.63 14.88 20.58
N SER A 340 1.68 15.52 19.41
CA SER A 340 0.53 16.07 18.68
C SER A 340 -0.61 15.05 18.53
N THR A 341 -1.84 15.56 18.48
CA THR A 341 -3.07 14.81 18.21
C THR A 341 -3.15 14.30 16.77
N ASP A 342 -2.09 13.65 16.27
CA ASP A 342 -2.04 13.19 14.89
C ASP A 342 -2.82 11.88 14.78
N TYR A 343 -3.93 11.94 14.06
CA TYR A 343 -4.72 10.76 13.75
C TYR A 343 -3.97 9.91 12.73
N VAL A 344 -3.82 8.62 13.05
CA VAL A 344 -3.31 7.63 12.09
C VAL A 344 -4.50 7.11 11.31
N THR A 345 -4.78 7.77 10.20
CA THR A 345 -5.77 7.25 9.26
C THR A 345 -5.18 6.01 8.60
N ALA A 346 -5.93 4.91 8.55
CA ALA A 346 -5.53 3.67 7.92
C ALA A 346 -6.50 3.35 6.77
N ILE A 347 -5.97 3.14 5.58
CA ILE A 347 -6.74 2.78 4.40
C ILE A 347 -6.83 1.25 4.31
N GLN A 348 -8.02 0.74 3.98
CA GLN A 348 -8.28 -0.68 3.79
C GLN A 348 -8.84 -0.94 2.40
N THR A 349 -8.47 -2.07 1.79
CA THR A 349 -9.13 -2.54 0.57
C THR A 349 -10.42 -3.29 0.92
N ILE A 350 -11.50 -2.90 0.27
CA ILE A 350 -12.78 -3.62 0.25
C ILE A 350 -12.88 -4.33 -1.08
N SER A 351 -13.31 -5.60 -1.07
CA SER A 351 -13.63 -6.38 -2.26
C SER A 351 -15.09 -6.79 -2.20
N LEU A 352 -15.88 -6.39 -3.19
CA LEU A 352 -17.27 -6.79 -3.34
C LEU A 352 -17.38 -7.71 -4.58
N PRO A 353 -18.15 -8.81 -4.49
CA PRO A 353 -18.31 -9.73 -5.61
C PRO A 353 -19.03 -9.02 -6.76
N LEU A 354 -18.49 -9.15 -7.97
CA LEU A 354 -19.13 -8.66 -9.17
C LEU A 354 -19.74 -9.83 -9.92
N LEU A 355 -21.07 -9.95 -9.85
CA LEU A 355 -21.79 -11.12 -10.37
C LEU A 355 -22.19 -10.99 -11.85
N ARG A 356 -22.19 -9.76 -12.38
CA ARG A 356 -22.72 -9.40 -13.70
C ARG A 356 -21.96 -8.17 -14.23
N PRO A 357 -22.01 -7.88 -15.54
CA PRO A 357 -21.39 -6.69 -16.10
C PRO A 357 -21.93 -5.41 -15.45
N MET A 358 -21.03 -4.63 -14.84
CA MET A 358 -21.34 -3.41 -14.11
C MET A 358 -21.46 -2.21 -15.05
N VAL A 359 -22.51 -1.41 -14.90
CA VAL A 359 -22.69 -0.14 -15.63
C VAL A 359 -22.60 1.08 -14.71
N GLY A 360 -22.46 0.88 -13.40
CA GLY A 360 -22.20 1.97 -12.47
C GLY A 360 -22.13 1.51 -11.02
N LEU A 361 -21.71 2.43 -10.16
CA LEU A 361 -21.69 2.23 -8.71
C LEU A 361 -22.09 3.52 -7.99
N GLU A 362 -22.67 3.39 -6.81
CA GLU A 362 -23.05 4.52 -5.95
C GLU A 362 -22.57 4.28 -4.52
N PHE A 363 -21.84 5.26 -3.98
CA PHE A 363 -21.53 5.37 -2.56
C PHE A 363 -22.64 6.17 -1.88
N ILE A 364 -23.31 5.55 -0.92
CA ILE A 364 -24.39 6.11 -0.14
C ILE A 364 -23.91 6.29 1.29
N VAL A 365 -23.87 7.55 1.73
CA VAL A 365 -23.44 7.95 3.07
C VAL A 365 -24.63 8.49 3.84
N ASP A 366 -24.93 7.86 4.97
CA ASP A 366 -26.00 8.27 5.88
C ASP A 366 -25.44 8.59 7.26
N GLY A 367 -26.08 9.55 7.95
CA GLY A 367 -25.75 9.94 9.31
C GLY A 367 -24.99 11.26 9.43
N VAL A 368 -25.29 11.96 10.52
CA VAL A 368 -24.61 13.20 10.92
C VAL A 368 -23.15 12.89 11.24
N ASN A 369 -22.23 13.74 10.75
CA ASN A 369 -20.78 13.55 10.89
C ASN A 369 -20.28 12.23 10.28
N ALA A 370 -20.91 11.71 9.23
CA ALA A 370 -20.31 10.67 8.40
C ALA A 370 -19.28 11.31 7.47
N GLN A 371 -18.06 10.78 7.43
CA GLN A 371 -17.03 11.28 6.53
C GLN A 371 -16.07 10.16 6.14
N PHE A 372 -16.01 9.87 4.84
CA PHE A 372 -15.18 8.80 4.27
C PHE A 372 -14.26 9.36 3.19
N LEU A 373 -13.09 8.75 3.06
CA LEU A 373 -12.19 8.95 1.93
C LEU A 373 -12.14 7.63 1.14
N VAL A 374 -12.36 7.72 -0.17
CA VAL A 374 -12.35 6.58 -1.09
C VAL A 374 -11.28 6.80 -2.16
N ASP A 375 -10.58 5.75 -2.55
CA ASP A 375 -9.51 5.78 -3.56
C ASP A 375 -9.45 4.46 -4.35
N ASP A 376 -8.74 4.46 -5.47
CA ASP A 376 -8.38 3.28 -6.28
C ASP A 376 -9.55 2.31 -6.50
N ILE A 377 -10.64 2.81 -7.09
CA ILE A 377 -11.76 1.96 -7.50
C ILE A 377 -11.33 1.20 -8.74
N VAL A 378 -11.36 -0.12 -8.67
CA VAL A 378 -10.90 -1.01 -9.74
C VAL A 378 -11.86 -2.19 -9.94
N VAL A 379 -11.93 -2.67 -11.18
CA VAL A 379 -12.53 -3.97 -11.50
C VAL A 379 -11.40 -5.00 -11.64
N ALA A 380 -11.55 -6.13 -10.95
CA ALA A 380 -10.57 -7.22 -10.93
C ALA A 380 -11.20 -8.53 -11.41
N ASN A 381 -10.39 -9.40 -12.03
CA ASN A 381 -10.79 -10.73 -12.45
C ASN A 381 -10.62 -11.80 -11.37
#